data_AF-A0A1V9K7E6-F1
#
_entry.id   AF-A0A1V9K7E6-F1
#
_cell.length_a   1.000
_cell.length_b   1.000
_cell.length_c   1.000
_cell.angle_alpha   90.00
_cell.angle_beta   90.00
_cell.angle_gamma   90.00
#
_symmetry.space_group_name_H-M   'P 1'
#
loop_
_entity.id
_entity.type
_entity.pdbx_description
1 polymer ?
#
loop_
_entity_poly.entity_id
_entity_poly.type
_entity_poly.pdbx_seq_one_letter_code
_entity_poly.pdbx_strand_id
1 'polypeptide(L)'
;MWSSEDQARDTVRRQGRGLTARQVGEKVAEAVVRVRETRQQAATPAGSWGELGGDPAELGRVWEARLVEWRRVAALLESEGHATYEPAQDQRGTRWAGEREQRLREALSRHEGWLAQQRDGQDELRAELWLAADVSRRLRAMAARAGASPEQVLAQLAEHARMNEDGMVTVESFLPR
;
A
#
# COMPACT_ATOMS: atom_id res chain seq x y z
N MET A 1 2.62 0.86 5.33
CA MET A 1 3.84 0.70 6.15
C MET A 1 3.44 0.85 7.61
N TRP A 2 3.83 -0.06 8.50
CA TRP A 2 3.51 0.05 9.94
C TRP A 2 4.40 1.09 10.60
N SER A 3 3.85 1.94 11.46
CA SER A 3 4.66 2.79 12.32
C SER A 3 5.30 1.95 13.44
N SER A 4 6.37 2.47 14.04
CA SER A 4 6.97 1.86 15.25
C SER A 4 5.97 1.77 16.39
N GLU A 5 5.06 2.74 16.51
CA GLU A 5 3.96 2.72 17.48
C GLU A 5 2.95 1.61 17.20
N ASP A 6 2.54 1.42 15.95
CA ASP A 6 1.60 0.35 15.58
C ASP A 6 2.22 -1.02 15.86
N GLN A 7 3.52 -1.19 15.57
CA GLN A 7 4.26 -2.41 15.90
C GLN A 7 4.40 -2.63 17.41
N ALA A 8 4.66 -1.57 18.17
CA ALA A 8 4.78 -1.61 19.62
C ALA A 8 3.45 -2.02 20.27
N ARG A 9 2.34 -1.35 19.93
CA ARG A 9 0.98 -1.65 20.41
C ARG A 9 0.61 -3.10 20.16
N ASP A 10 0.82 -3.59 18.94
CA ASP A 10 0.51 -4.97 18.58
C ASP A 10 1.40 -5.99 19.31
N THR A 11 2.70 -5.71 19.44
CA THR A 11 3.63 -6.57 20.18
C THR A 11 3.24 -6.65 21.65
N VAL A 12 3.04 -5.51 22.31
CA VAL A 12 2.71 -5.43 23.74
C VAL A 12 1.36 -6.09 24.00
N ARG A 13 0.36 -5.87 23.14
CA ARG A 13 -0.96 -6.49 23.27
C ARG A 13 -0.89 -8.02 23.20
N ARG A 14 -0.06 -8.58 22.31
CA ARG A 14 0.13 -10.03 22.18
C ARG A 14 0.94 -10.62 23.33
N GLN A 15 2.05 -9.99 23.69
CA GLN A 15 2.95 -10.49 24.74
C GLN A 15 2.42 -10.25 26.15
N GLY A 16 1.64 -9.19 26.35
CA GLY A 16 1.16 -8.76 27.65
C GLY A 16 0.00 -9.59 28.18
N ARG A 17 -0.70 -10.35 27.33
CA ARG A 17 -1.90 -11.08 27.72
C ARG A 17 -1.60 -12.02 28.89
N GLY A 18 -2.35 -11.88 29.97
CA GLY A 18 -2.21 -12.66 31.19
C GLY A 18 -1.03 -12.27 32.08
N LEU A 19 -0.25 -11.24 31.72
CA LEU A 19 0.83 -10.76 32.59
C LEU A 19 0.27 -10.00 33.78
N THR A 20 0.82 -10.27 34.95
CA THR A 20 0.55 -9.53 36.19
C THR A 20 1.20 -8.14 36.16
N ALA A 21 0.73 -7.23 37.00
CA ALA A 21 1.34 -5.89 37.15
C ALA A 21 2.86 -5.95 37.41
N ARG A 22 3.32 -6.93 38.20
CA ARG A 22 4.75 -7.18 38.46
C ARG A 22 5.51 -7.54 37.17
N GLN A 23 4.98 -8.47 36.38
CA GLN A 23 5.60 -8.90 35.12
C GLN A 23 5.58 -7.81 34.06
N VAL A 24 4.52 -6.99 34.02
CA VAL A 24 4.48 -5.78 33.20
C VAL A 24 5.58 -4.80 33.64
N GLY A 25 5.79 -4.62 34.95
CA GLY A 25 6.91 -3.83 35.48
C GLY A 25 8.29 -4.34 35.02
N GLU A 26 8.49 -5.66 34.99
CA GLU A 26 9.72 -6.28 34.45
C GLU A 26 9.89 -5.95 32.96
N LYS A 27 8.80 -5.96 32.18
CA LYS A 27 8.83 -5.58 30.75
C LYS A 27 9.13 -4.11 30.54
N VAL A 28 8.63 -3.22 31.40
CA VAL A 28 9.02 -1.80 31.40
C VAL A 28 10.53 -1.67 31.67
N ALA A 29 11.05 -2.36 32.67
CA ALA A 29 12.49 -2.32 33.01
C ALA A 29 13.35 -2.85 31.85
N GLU A 30 12.97 -3.97 31.24
CA GLU A 30 13.62 -4.53 30.05
C GLU A 30 13.65 -3.49 28.91
N ALA A 31 12.50 -2.88 28.60
CA ALA A 31 12.40 -1.89 27.53
C ALA A 31 13.27 -0.65 27.80
N VAL A 32 13.40 -0.20 29.05
CA VAL A 32 14.33 0.90 29.42
C VAL A 32 15.78 0.54 29.09
N VAL A 33 16.21 -0.68 29.45
CA VAL A 33 17.57 -1.14 29.16
C VAL A 33 17.79 -1.21 27.65
N ARG A 34 16.85 -1.80 26.91
CA ARG A 34 16.95 -1.91 25.44
C ARG A 34 17.03 -0.56 24.74
N VAL A 35 16.21 0.41 25.14
CA VAL A 35 16.28 1.78 24.59
C VAL A 35 17.67 2.38 24.80
N ARG A 36 18.23 2.23 26.01
CA ARG A 36 19.57 2.74 26.33
C ARG A 36 20.64 2.07 25.47
N GLU A 37 20.63 0.74 25.38
CA GLU A 37 21.57 -0.04 24.58
C GLU A 37 21.53 0.37 23.10
N THR A 38 20.33 0.46 22.52
CA THR A 38 20.19 0.84 21.11
C THR A 38 20.61 2.28 20.83
N ARG A 39 20.41 3.19 21.78
CA ARG A 39 20.92 4.58 21.66
C ARG A 39 22.45 4.63 21.73
N GLN A 40 23.06 3.87 22.63
CA GLN A 40 24.52 3.77 22.73
C GLN A 40 25.13 3.17 21.47
N GLN A 41 24.47 2.15 20.93
CA GLN A 41 24.82 1.53 19.66
C GLN A 41 24.72 2.52 18.49
N ALA A 42 23.60 3.25 18.37
CA ALA A 42 23.43 4.27 17.34
C ALA A 42 24.45 5.43 17.43
N ALA A 43 24.97 5.71 18.62
CA ALA A 43 26.01 6.72 18.82
C ALA A 43 27.43 6.25 18.44
N THR A 44 27.61 4.96 18.13
CA THR A 44 28.91 4.39 17.73
C THR A 44 29.13 4.57 16.23
N PRO A 45 30.31 5.04 15.76
CA PRO A 45 30.59 5.23 14.34
C PRO A 45 30.38 3.96 13.52
N ALA A 46 29.85 4.13 12.31
CA ALA A 46 29.24 3.10 11.46
C ALA A 46 30.12 1.90 11.01
N GLY A 47 31.38 1.80 11.46
CA GLY A 47 32.33 0.76 11.03
C GLY A 47 32.08 -0.65 11.59
N SER A 48 31.01 -0.88 12.36
CA SER A 48 30.71 -2.13 13.08
C SER A 48 29.44 -2.84 12.61
N TRP A 49 28.60 -2.18 11.80
CA TRP A 49 27.32 -2.74 11.36
C TRP A 49 27.55 -3.55 10.08
N GLY A 50 27.68 -4.87 10.23
CA GLY A 50 27.68 -5.76 9.07
C GLY A 50 26.44 -5.55 8.22
N GLU A 51 26.54 -5.75 6.90
CA GLU A 51 25.49 -5.60 5.86
C GLU A 51 24.14 -6.30 6.14
N LEU A 52 24.04 -7.05 7.24
CA LEU A 52 22.89 -7.82 7.69
C LEU A 52 22.22 -7.26 8.97
N GLY A 53 22.80 -6.23 9.59
CA GLY A 53 22.22 -5.56 10.76
C GLY A 53 21.20 -4.49 10.35
N GLY A 54 19.98 -4.55 10.87
CA GLY A 54 18.99 -3.49 10.69
C GLY A 54 19.44 -2.15 11.29
N ASP A 55 18.89 -1.03 10.81
CA ASP A 55 19.26 0.32 11.28
C ASP A 55 19.08 0.44 12.82
N PRO A 56 20.17 0.63 13.59
CA PRO A 56 20.09 0.78 15.05
C PRO A 56 19.18 1.94 15.48
N ALA A 57 19.07 3.00 14.67
CA ALA A 57 18.18 4.11 14.95
C ALA A 57 16.70 3.72 14.77
N GLU A 58 16.36 2.94 13.74
CA GLU A 58 15.02 2.34 13.61
C GLU A 58 14.69 1.40 14.77
N LEU A 59 15.64 0.53 15.14
CA LEU A 59 15.47 -0.37 16.27
C LEU A 59 15.25 0.40 17.57
N GLY A 60 15.99 1.50 17.77
CA GLY A 60 15.79 2.43 18.88
C GLY A 60 14.37 3.01 18.92
N ARG A 61 13.86 3.50 17.77
CA ARG A 61 12.48 4.01 17.67
C ARG A 61 11.44 2.95 18.03
N VAL A 62 11.65 1.69 17.63
CA VAL A 62 10.74 0.58 17.99
C VAL A 62 10.76 0.30 19.50
N TRP A 63 11.95 0.27 20.11
CA TRP A 63 12.05 0.07 21.56
C TRP A 63 11.49 1.22 22.38
N GLU A 64 11.66 2.46 21.93
CA GLU A 64 11.06 3.63 22.57
C GLU A 64 9.53 3.56 22.54
N ALA A 65 8.95 3.23 21.38
CA ALA A 65 7.51 3.03 21.25
C ALA A 65 7.01 1.88 22.14
N ARG A 66 7.76 0.77 22.24
CA ARG A 66 7.44 -0.34 23.16
C ARG A 66 7.48 0.07 24.62
N LEU A 67 8.47 0.88 25.02
CA LEU A 67 8.57 1.38 26.39
C LEU A 67 7.37 2.27 26.75
N VAL A 68 6.97 3.17 25.85
CA VAL A 68 5.78 4.01 26.03
C VAL A 68 4.54 3.15 26.23
N GLU A 69 4.37 2.12 25.40
CA GLU A 69 3.20 1.26 25.47
C GLU A 69 3.18 0.36 26.71
N TRP A 70 4.31 -0.21 27.12
CA TRP A 70 4.38 -0.98 28.37
C TRP A 70 4.07 -0.12 29.60
N ARG A 71 4.51 1.14 29.62
CA ARG A 71 4.16 2.09 30.68
C ARG A 71 2.67 2.41 30.70
N ARG A 72 2.04 2.54 29.53
CA ARG A 72 0.58 2.72 29.44
C ARG A 72 -0.17 1.52 30.02
N VAL A 73 0.26 0.30 29.69
CA VAL A 73 -0.35 -0.93 30.23
C VAL A 73 -0.13 -1.03 31.74
N ALA A 74 1.06 -0.68 32.25
CA ALA A 74 1.31 -0.63 33.69
C ALA A 74 0.35 0.34 34.40
N ALA A 75 0.20 1.56 33.86
CA ALA A 75 -0.71 2.56 34.40
C ALA A 75 -2.18 2.11 34.32
N LEU A 76 -2.57 1.39 33.26
CA LEU A 76 -3.92 0.83 33.13
C LEU A 76 -4.21 -0.17 34.24
N LEU A 77 -3.30 -1.13 34.47
CA LEU A 77 -3.44 -2.13 35.53
C LEU A 77 -3.55 -1.50 36.91
N GLU A 78 -2.74 -0.47 37.16
CA GLU A 78 -2.78 0.30 38.41
C GLU A 78 -4.10 1.06 38.57
N SER A 79 -4.57 1.74 37.52
CA SER A 79 -5.80 2.56 37.59
C SER A 79 -7.08 1.74 37.68
N GLU A 80 -7.14 0.59 37.03
CA GLU A 80 -8.35 -0.26 36.96
C GLU A 80 -8.32 -1.39 38.01
N GLY A 81 -7.22 -1.52 38.76
CA GLY A 81 -7.06 -2.53 39.82
C GLY A 81 -7.06 -3.97 39.29
N HIS A 82 -6.74 -4.15 38.01
CA HIS A 82 -6.72 -5.46 37.38
C HIS A 82 -5.48 -6.26 37.79
N ALA A 83 -5.68 -7.51 38.24
CA ALA A 83 -4.59 -8.38 38.65
C ALA A 83 -3.68 -8.80 37.48
N THR A 84 -4.25 -8.92 36.28
CA THR A 84 -3.59 -9.34 35.05
C THR A 84 -4.08 -8.53 33.87
N TYR A 85 -3.21 -8.31 32.88
CA TYR A 85 -3.58 -7.60 31.66
C TYR A 85 -4.35 -8.49 30.70
N GLU A 86 -5.62 -8.15 30.51
CA GLU A 86 -6.47 -8.71 29.46
C GLU A 86 -6.72 -7.67 28.37
N PRO A 87 -6.23 -7.89 27.13
CA PRO A 87 -6.39 -6.93 26.03
C PRO A 87 -7.84 -6.52 25.71
N ALA A 88 -8.82 -7.35 26.07
CA ALA A 88 -10.23 -7.08 25.88
C ALA A 88 -10.77 -6.01 26.85
N GLN A 89 -10.12 -5.84 28.02
CA GLN A 89 -10.48 -4.81 29.01
C GLN A 89 -9.87 -3.45 28.65
N ASP A 90 -8.77 -3.45 27.89
CA ASP A 90 -8.15 -2.26 27.33
C ASP A 90 -8.95 -1.70 26.14
N GLN A 91 -9.90 -0.82 26.43
CA GLN A 91 -10.74 -0.16 25.42
C GLN A 91 -9.91 0.62 24.39
N ARG A 92 -8.87 1.32 24.86
CA ARG A 92 -8.00 2.13 24.01
C ARG A 92 -7.21 1.25 23.04
N GLY A 93 -6.58 0.19 23.54
CA GLY A 93 -5.87 -0.77 22.70
C GLY A 93 -6.80 -1.50 21.73
N THR A 94 -8.03 -1.80 22.15
CA THR A 94 -9.02 -2.48 21.30
C THR A 94 -9.46 -1.58 20.15
N ARG A 95 -9.74 -0.30 20.42
CA ARG A 95 -10.05 0.68 19.39
C ARG A 95 -8.91 0.80 18.37
N TRP A 96 -7.67 0.93 18.83
CA TRP A 96 -6.51 1.02 17.93
C TRP A 96 -6.31 -0.23 17.07
N ALA A 97 -6.55 -1.42 17.63
CA ALA A 97 -6.53 -2.65 16.85
C ALA A 97 -7.58 -2.64 15.74
N GLY A 98 -8.80 -2.19 16.03
CA GLY A 98 -9.85 -2.03 15.03
C GLY A 98 -9.51 -1.00 13.94
N GLU A 99 -9.01 0.17 14.31
CA GLU A 99 -8.55 1.21 13.36
C GLU A 99 -7.44 0.68 12.45
N ARG A 100 -6.54 -0.16 12.97
CA ARG A 100 -5.50 -0.83 12.17
C ARG A 100 -6.10 -1.84 11.19
N GLU A 101 -6.99 -2.70 11.64
CA GLU A 101 -7.64 -3.69 10.77
C GLU A 101 -8.43 -3.03 9.65
N GLN A 102 -9.08 -1.90 9.95
CA GLN A 102 -9.75 -1.07 8.95
C GLN A 102 -8.76 -0.52 7.92
N ARG A 103 -7.66 0.11 8.36
CA ARG A 103 -6.60 0.60 7.45
C ARG A 103 -6.02 -0.50 6.56
N LEU A 104 -5.84 -1.70 7.11
CA LEU A 104 -5.36 -2.85 6.35
C LEU A 104 -6.36 -3.29 5.29
N ARG A 105 -7.64 -3.45 5.66
CA ARG A 105 -8.71 -3.80 4.72
C ARG A 105 -8.83 -2.80 3.58
N GLU A 106 -8.78 -1.50 3.88
CA GLU A 106 -8.80 -0.46 2.87
C GLU A 106 -7.57 -0.50 1.95
N ALA A 107 -6.38 -0.75 2.50
CA ALA A 107 -5.17 -0.88 1.68
C ALA A 107 -5.22 -2.09 0.74
N LEU A 108 -5.74 -3.22 1.23
CA LEU A 108 -5.94 -4.42 0.42
C LEU A 108 -6.97 -4.17 -0.68
N SER A 109 -8.13 -3.56 -0.34
CA SER A 109 -9.15 -3.22 -1.33
C SER A 109 -8.65 -2.24 -2.39
N ARG A 110 -7.85 -1.23 -2.02
CA ARG A 110 -7.20 -0.35 -3.01
C ARG A 110 -6.24 -1.09 -3.91
N HIS A 111 -5.47 -2.03 -3.35
CA HIS A 111 -4.54 -2.84 -4.13
C HIS A 111 -5.27 -3.78 -5.11
N GLU A 112 -6.36 -4.42 -4.66
CA GLU A 112 -7.24 -5.23 -5.51
C GLU A 112 -7.86 -4.39 -6.63
N GLY A 113 -8.35 -3.17 -6.33
CA GLY A 113 -8.87 -2.25 -7.34
C GLY A 113 -7.80 -1.81 -8.34
N TRP A 114 -6.58 -1.55 -7.88
CA TRP A 114 -5.45 -1.25 -8.76
C TRP A 114 -5.09 -2.46 -9.65
N LEU A 115 -5.06 -3.68 -9.10
CA LEU A 115 -4.82 -4.90 -9.87
C LEU A 115 -5.93 -5.14 -10.91
N ALA A 116 -7.19 -4.87 -10.57
CA ALA A 116 -8.30 -4.96 -11.51
C ALA A 116 -8.13 -3.96 -12.67
N GLN A 117 -7.82 -2.69 -12.39
CA GLN A 117 -7.53 -1.69 -13.41
C GLN A 117 -6.33 -2.06 -14.29
N GLN A 118 -5.29 -2.68 -13.71
CA GLN A 118 -4.15 -3.17 -14.48
C GLN A 118 -4.53 -4.32 -15.41
N ARG A 119 -5.43 -5.23 -14.99
CA ARG A 119 -5.95 -6.29 -15.86
C ARG A 119 -6.80 -5.72 -16.97
N ASP A 120 -7.73 -4.82 -16.66
CA ASP A 120 -8.57 -4.15 -17.66
C ASP A 120 -7.71 -3.41 -18.70
N GLY A 121 -6.62 -2.76 -18.27
CA GLY A 121 -5.66 -2.10 -19.17
C GLY A 121 -4.72 -3.06 -19.92
N GLN A 122 -4.51 -4.28 -19.43
CA GLN A 122 -3.76 -5.34 -20.14
C GLN A 122 -4.63 -6.09 -21.16
N ASP A 123 -5.93 -6.22 -20.87
CA ASP A 123 -6.93 -6.81 -21.77
C ASP A 123 -7.37 -5.81 -22.87
N GLU A 124 -7.01 -4.53 -22.75
CA GLU A 124 -7.16 -3.54 -23.82
C GLU A 124 -6.19 -3.85 -24.97
N LEU A 125 -6.69 -4.48 -26.03
CA LEU A 125 -5.92 -4.77 -27.25
C LEU A 125 -5.44 -3.46 -27.90
N ARG A 126 -4.15 -3.15 -27.72
CA ARG A 126 -3.50 -2.01 -28.39
C ARG A 126 -2.95 -2.44 -29.74
N ALA A 127 -3.52 -1.87 -30.80
CA ALA A 127 -2.96 -1.98 -32.14
C ALA A 127 -2.20 -0.70 -32.49
N GLU A 128 -0.91 -0.83 -32.78
CA GLU A 128 -0.11 0.26 -33.34
C GLU A 128 -0.10 0.16 -34.87
N LEU A 129 -0.51 1.23 -35.55
CA LEU A 129 -0.55 1.28 -37.01
C LEU A 129 0.44 2.32 -37.54
N TRP A 130 1.37 1.86 -38.38
CA TRP A 130 2.28 2.75 -39.09
C TRP A 130 1.68 3.14 -40.43
N LEU A 131 1.35 4.42 -40.57
CA LEU A 131 0.78 4.98 -41.79
C LEU A 131 1.82 5.82 -42.54
N ALA A 132 1.78 5.74 -43.87
CA ALA A 132 2.53 6.67 -44.71
C ALA A 132 2.16 8.12 -44.36
N ALA A 133 3.12 9.04 -44.52
CA ALA A 133 2.98 10.42 -44.05
C ALA A 133 1.82 11.17 -44.74
N ASP A 134 1.57 10.88 -46.02
CA ASP A 134 0.47 11.45 -46.79
C ASP A 134 -0.89 10.90 -46.35
N VAL A 135 -0.99 9.61 -46.07
CA VAL A 135 -2.19 8.96 -45.52
C VAL A 135 -2.52 9.54 -44.13
N SER A 136 -1.50 9.69 -43.29
CA SER A 136 -1.64 10.31 -41.95
C SER A 136 -2.19 11.74 -42.03
N ARG A 137 -1.69 12.56 -42.97
CA ARG A 137 -2.19 13.94 -43.17
C ARG A 137 -3.64 13.95 -43.63
N ARG A 138 -4.02 13.07 -44.57
CA ARG A 138 -5.40 12.94 -45.05
C ARG A 138 -6.35 12.51 -43.95
N LEU A 139 -5.96 11.52 -43.14
CA LEU A 139 -6.75 11.04 -42.01
C LEU A 139 -7.02 12.15 -41.00
N ARG A 140 -5.99 12.91 -40.59
CA ARG A 140 -6.16 14.05 -39.67
C ARG A 140 -7.07 15.13 -40.24
N ALA A 141 -6.97 15.44 -41.54
CA ALA A 141 -7.83 16.42 -42.18
C ALA A 141 -9.30 15.95 -42.30
N MET A 142 -9.55 14.64 -42.44
CA MET A 142 -10.92 14.09 -42.38
C MET A 142 -11.47 14.16 -40.96
N ALA A 143 -10.70 13.71 -39.98
CA ALA A 143 -11.07 13.74 -38.57
C ALA A 143 -11.42 15.17 -38.10
N ALA A 144 -10.58 16.15 -38.43
CA ALA A 144 -10.82 17.56 -38.11
C ALA A 144 -12.10 18.13 -38.74
N ARG A 145 -12.44 17.71 -39.96
CA ARG A 145 -13.68 18.15 -40.64
C ARG A 145 -14.93 17.51 -40.05
N ALA A 146 -14.80 16.30 -39.51
CA ALA A 146 -15.90 15.56 -38.89
C ALA A 146 -16.07 15.87 -37.39
N GLY A 147 -15.09 16.55 -36.75
CA GLY A 147 -15.09 16.76 -35.30
C GLY A 147 -14.73 15.49 -34.50
N ALA A 148 -14.11 14.50 -35.16
CA ALA A 148 -13.72 13.22 -34.58
C ALA A 148 -12.20 13.11 -34.41
N SER A 149 -11.74 12.10 -33.68
CA SER A 149 -10.33 11.73 -33.60
C SER A 149 -9.91 10.84 -34.79
N PRO A 150 -8.63 10.85 -35.22
CA PRO A 150 -8.13 9.94 -36.24
C PRO A 150 -8.42 8.45 -35.96
N GLU A 151 -8.39 8.04 -34.69
CA GLU A 151 -8.68 6.69 -34.23
C GLU A 151 -10.16 6.34 -34.43
N GLN A 152 -11.09 7.26 -34.14
CA GLN A 152 -12.51 7.07 -34.38
C GLN A 152 -12.81 6.89 -35.88
N VAL A 153 -12.15 7.66 -36.74
CA VAL A 153 -12.29 7.52 -38.19
C VAL A 153 -11.74 6.17 -38.67
N LEU A 154 -10.60 5.70 -38.13
CA LEU A 154 -10.05 4.38 -38.45
C LEU A 154 -10.96 3.24 -37.98
N ALA A 155 -11.56 3.34 -36.80
CA ALA A 155 -12.51 2.37 -36.30
C ALA A 155 -13.75 2.28 -37.22
N GLN A 156 -14.30 3.42 -37.64
CA GLN A 156 -15.44 3.44 -38.57
C GLN A 156 -15.07 2.92 -39.96
N LEU A 157 -13.85 3.21 -40.46
CA LEU A 157 -13.35 2.62 -41.71
C LEU A 157 -13.28 1.10 -41.59
N ALA A 158 -12.81 0.56 -40.46
CA ALA A 158 -12.75 -0.88 -40.22
C ALA A 158 -14.13 -1.53 -40.10
N GLU A 159 -15.10 -0.85 -39.48
CA GLU A 159 -16.49 -1.32 -39.38
C GLU A 159 -17.18 -1.40 -40.75
N HIS A 160 -16.87 -0.46 -41.67
CA HIS A 160 -17.45 -0.41 -43.01
C HIS A 160 -16.59 -1.13 -44.06
N ALA A 161 -15.45 -1.71 -43.66
CA ALA A 161 -14.58 -2.46 -44.53
C ALA A 161 -15.18 -3.84 -44.84
N ARG A 162 -15.33 -4.14 -46.13
CA ARG A 162 -15.68 -5.46 -46.63
C ARG A 162 -14.51 -6.00 -47.43
N MET A 163 -14.19 -7.27 -47.22
CA MET A 163 -13.20 -7.97 -48.03
C MET A 163 -13.93 -8.76 -49.11
N ASN A 164 -13.55 -8.52 -50.37
CA ASN A 164 -14.08 -9.27 -51.50
C ASN A 164 -13.40 -10.64 -51.62
N GLU A 165 -13.95 -11.52 -52.46
CA GLU A 165 -13.41 -12.89 -52.69
C GLU A 165 -11.95 -12.87 -53.17
N ASP A 166 -11.52 -11.81 -53.84
CA ASP A 166 -10.14 -11.60 -54.30
C ASP A 166 -9.19 -11.05 -53.21
N GLY A 167 -9.65 -10.90 -51.96
CA GLY A 167 -8.87 -10.36 -50.84
C GLY A 167 -8.73 -8.83 -50.84
N MET A 168 -9.36 -8.14 -51.79
CA MET A 168 -9.38 -6.67 -51.84
C MET A 168 -10.33 -6.10 -50.78
N VAL A 169 -9.84 -5.15 -49.99
CA VAL A 169 -10.64 -4.43 -49.00
C VAL A 169 -11.29 -3.22 -49.65
N THR A 170 -12.61 -3.17 -49.60
CA THR A 170 -13.42 -2.03 -50.04
C THR A 170 -14.16 -1.45 -48.85
N VAL A 171 -14.39 -0.13 -48.85
CA VAL A 171 -15.13 0.55 -47.78
C VAL A 171 -16.27 1.31 -48.43
N GLU A 172 -17.50 1.06 -47.99
CA GLU A 172 -18.66 1.81 -48.44
C GLU A 172 -18.57 3.27 -47.99
N SER A 173 -19.11 4.21 -48.77
CA SER A 173 -19.05 5.62 -48.41
C SER A 173 -19.89 5.90 -47.16
N PHE A 174 -19.28 6.48 -46.13
CA PHE A 174 -19.96 6.93 -44.92
C PHE A 174 -19.53 8.33 -44.53
N LEU A 175 -20.33 8.97 -43.66
CA LEU A 175 -20.00 10.23 -43.02
C LEU A 175 -19.42 9.95 -41.64
N PRO A 176 -18.15 10.28 -41.37
CA PRO A 176 -17.54 10.05 -40.07
C PRO A 176 -18.26 10.86 -38.98
N ARG A 177 -18.50 10.25 -37.82
CA ARG A 177 -19.15 10.87 -36.65
C ARG A 177 -18.30 10.82 -35.40
#